data_AF-A0A7S4IY71-F1
#
_entry.id   AF-A0A7S4IY71-F1
#
_cell.length_a   1.000
_cell.length_b   1.000
_cell.length_c   1.000
_cell.angle_alpha   90.00
_cell.angle_beta   90.00
_cell.angle_gamma   90.00
#
_symmetry.space_group_name_H-M   'P 1'
#
loop_
_entity.id
_entity.type
_entity.pdbx_description
1 polymer ?
#
loop_
_entity_poly.entity_id
_entity_poly.type
_entity_poly.pdbx_seq_one_letter_code
_entity_poly.pdbx_strand_id
1 'polypeptide(L)'
;MIMGGVTAAVVYELIVKRQGTPGAYLTGFGVLIPAVLACPFFIISALDIRCMPHRLALFSFPGTVAFRISEAMFGFAPPAAKKSMKNYVTYYASLMEATFDPKTEEPVRATSTDMIHLILDFLPSALILTMLFSLASPWGYAPNVTSADAHSMDHTLGEIFSAGHLMNNFIAAALLSFSLSFGSKGVSLLFCLLTGVRTQRMVDNPMFASTSPSDFWGRRWNTLIHGALKVSFVSNVG
;
A
#
# COMPACT_ATOMS: atom_id res chain seq x y z
N MET A 1 -0.25 -1.20 14.83
CA MET A 1 1.17 -0.99 15.16
C MET A 1 1.74 -2.02 16.13
N ILE A 2 1.14 -2.30 17.29
CA ILE A 2 1.73 -3.22 18.30
C ILE A 2 2.04 -4.60 17.69
N MET A 3 1.05 -5.23 17.07
CA MET A 3 1.23 -6.50 16.34
C MET A 3 2.35 -6.41 15.30
N GLY A 4 2.36 -5.34 14.49
CA GLY A 4 3.40 -5.11 13.49
C GLY A 4 4.81 -4.98 14.09
N GLY A 5 4.95 -4.29 15.23
CA GLY A 5 6.22 -4.13 15.92
C GLY A 5 6.73 -5.43 16.56
N VAL A 6 5.85 -6.23 17.14
CA VAL A 6 6.19 -7.56 17.67
C VAL A 6 6.64 -8.49 16.53
N THR A 7 5.86 -8.57 15.45
CA THR A 7 6.23 -9.37 14.28
C THR A 7 7.56 -8.89 13.68
N ALA A 8 7.77 -7.57 13.56
CA ALA A 8 9.03 -7.02 13.08
C ALA A 8 10.23 -7.45 13.94
N ALA A 9 10.08 -7.44 15.26
CA ALA A 9 11.14 -7.84 16.17
C ALA A 9 11.46 -9.34 16.04
N VAL A 10 10.44 -10.18 15.93
CA VAL A 10 10.59 -11.62 15.69
C VAL A 10 11.29 -11.87 14.35
N VAL A 11 10.87 -11.19 13.28
CA VAL A 11 11.51 -11.29 11.96
C VAL A 11 12.97 -10.85 12.03
N TYR A 12 13.28 -9.76 12.73
CA TYR A 12 14.65 -9.29 12.85
C TYR A 12 15.56 -10.30 13.55
N GLU A 13 15.12 -10.83 14.69
CA GLU A 13 15.91 -11.79 15.47
C GLU A 13 16.06 -13.15 14.77
N LEU A 14 14.98 -13.67 14.18
CA LEU A 14 14.97 -15.04 13.66
C LEU A 14 15.32 -15.14 12.18
N ILE A 15 15.05 -14.10 11.39
CA ILE A 15 15.27 -14.09 9.93
C ILE A 15 16.44 -13.16 9.58
N VAL A 16 16.38 -11.87 9.93
CA VAL A 16 17.38 -10.90 9.46
C VAL A 16 18.79 -11.24 9.95
N LYS A 17 18.95 -11.58 11.24
CA LYS A 17 20.26 -12.01 11.79
C LYS A 17 20.77 -13.36 11.25
N ARG A 18 19.90 -14.15 10.63
CA ARG A 18 20.20 -15.51 10.13
C ARG A 18 19.86 -15.64 8.64
N GLN A 19 19.92 -14.52 7.92
CA GLN A 19 19.49 -14.40 6.54
C GLN A 19 20.22 -15.41 5.63
N GLY A 20 19.50 -15.97 4.66
CA GLY A 20 20.05 -16.96 3.74
C GLY A 20 20.20 -18.38 4.32
N THR A 21 19.89 -18.61 5.60
CA THR A 21 19.96 -19.96 6.19
C THR A 21 18.66 -20.74 6.00
N PRO A 22 18.69 -22.09 5.94
CA PRO A 22 17.48 -22.92 5.89
C PRO A 22 16.50 -22.64 7.05
N GLY A 23 17.03 -22.36 8.24
CA GLY A 23 16.22 -22.02 9.41
C GLY A 23 15.42 -20.73 9.24
N ALA A 24 16.00 -19.72 8.60
CA ALA A 24 15.28 -18.47 8.29
C ALA A 24 14.13 -18.70 7.30
N TYR A 25 14.36 -19.50 6.25
CA TYR A 25 13.32 -19.86 5.28
C TYR A 25 12.20 -20.70 5.88
N LEU A 26 12.53 -21.68 6.71
CA LEU A 26 11.54 -22.50 7.41
C LEU A 26 10.70 -21.66 8.38
N THR A 27 11.34 -20.73 9.09
CA THR A 27 10.63 -19.81 10.00
C THR A 27 9.70 -18.88 9.23
N GLY A 28 10.15 -18.28 8.13
CA GLY A 28 9.35 -17.36 7.33
C GLY A 28 8.20 -18.04 6.61
N PHE A 29 8.47 -19.03 5.75
CA PHE A 29 7.44 -19.72 4.96
C PHE A 29 6.61 -20.72 5.77
N GLY A 30 7.21 -21.40 6.75
CA GLY A 30 6.53 -22.45 7.51
C GLY A 30 5.71 -21.92 8.68
N VAL A 31 6.07 -20.76 9.26
CA VAL A 31 5.43 -20.25 10.48
C VAL A 31 4.89 -18.84 10.28
N LEU A 32 5.74 -17.87 10.00
CA LEU A 32 5.35 -16.46 10.09
C LEU A 32 4.37 -16.04 8.98
N ILE A 33 4.63 -16.38 7.72
CA ILE A 33 3.75 -16.03 6.60
C ILE A 33 2.36 -16.66 6.78
N PRO A 34 2.22 -17.98 7.01
CA PRO A 34 0.91 -18.59 7.28
C PRO A 34 0.19 -17.96 8.47
N ALA A 35 0.88 -17.71 9.58
CA ALA A 35 0.27 -17.11 10.77
C ALA A 35 -0.24 -15.69 10.51
N VAL A 36 0.55 -14.86 9.81
CA VAL A 36 0.17 -13.49 9.44
C VAL A 36 -1.03 -13.51 8.48
N LEU A 37 -1.01 -14.35 7.44
CA LEU A 37 -2.10 -14.44 6.47
C LEU A 37 -3.39 -15.04 7.06
N ALA A 38 -3.28 -15.87 8.10
CA ALA A 38 -4.44 -16.40 8.82
C ALA A 38 -5.08 -15.35 9.76
N CYS A 39 -4.31 -14.38 10.24
CA CYS A 39 -4.75 -13.40 11.24
C CYS A 39 -6.04 -12.62 10.86
N PRO A 40 -6.21 -12.09 9.63
CA PRO A 40 -7.45 -11.45 9.20
C PRO A 40 -8.70 -12.29 9.42
N PHE A 41 -8.64 -13.60 9.18
CA PHE A 41 -9.82 -14.47 9.30
C PHE A 41 -10.32 -14.52 10.75
N PHE A 42 -9.41 -14.60 11.72
CA PHE A 42 -9.74 -14.54 13.13
C PHE A 42 -10.33 -13.18 13.53
N ILE A 43 -9.74 -12.08 13.06
CA ILE A 43 -10.24 -10.72 13.35
C ILE A 43 -11.64 -10.51 12.75
N ILE A 44 -11.83 -10.88 11.48
CA ILE A 44 -13.12 -10.75 10.78
C ILE A 44 -14.20 -11.56 11.49
N SER A 45 -13.87 -12.80 11.89
CA SER A 45 -14.81 -13.66 12.60
C SER A 45 -15.12 -13.15 14.01
N ALA A 46 -14.11 -12.68 14.75
CA ALA A 46 -14.28 -12.23 16.13
C ALA A 46 -15.07 -10.92 16.25
N LEU A 47 -14.94 -10.03 15.26
CA LEU A 47 -15.61 -8.73 15.22
C LEU A 47 -16.87 -8.70 14.34
N ASP A 48 -17.29 -9.85 13.78
CA ASP A 48 -18.39 -9.99 12.80
C ASP A 48 -18.36 -8.91 11.70
N ILE A 49 -17.18 -8.73 11.09
CA ILE A 49 -17.01 -7.70 10.06
C ILE A 49 -17.68 -8.21 8.78
N ARG A 50 -18.83 -7.64 8.43
CA ARG A 50 -19.60 -8.02 7.22
C ARG A 50 -19.29 -7.17 5.99
N CYS A 51 -18.82 -5.95 6.20
CA CYS A 51 -18.58 -4.99 5.13
C CYS A 51 -17.36 -5.40 4.28
N MET A 52 -17.56 -5.67 2.98
CA MET A 52 -16.52 -6.15 2.07
C MET A 52 -15.30 -5.21 1.97
N PRO A 53 -15.45 -3.88 1.85
CA PRO A 53 -14.31 -2.95 1.92
C PRO A 53 -13.46 -3.08 3.19
N HIS A 54 -14.10 -3.26 4.35
CA HIS A 54 -13.38 -3.45 5.61
C HIS A 54 -12.62 -4.78 5.64
N ARG A 55 -13.21 -5.85 5.08
CA ARG A 55 -12.51 -7.13 4.91
C ARG A 55 -11.28 -6.96 4.03
N LEU A 56 -11.42 -6.35 2.86
CA LEU A 56 -10.29 -6.10 1.94
C LEU A 56 -9.20 -5.25 2.61
N ALA A 57 -9.56 -4.19 3.32
CA ALA A 57 -8.62 -3.37 4.07
C ALA A 57 -7.87 -4.18 5.14
N LEU A 58 -8.54 -5.07 5.85
CA LEU A 58 -7.92 -5.96 6.84
C LEU A 58 -6.91 -6.94 6.23
N PHE A 59 -7.11 -7.37 4.98
CA PHE A 59 -6.14 -8.22 4.27
C PHE A 59 -4.92 -7.44 3.77
N SER A 60 -5.05 -6.14 3.50
CA SER A 60 -3.95 -5.33 2.95
C SER A 60 -2.70 -5.34 3.83
N PHE A 61 -2.86 -5.15 5.15
CA PHE A 61 -1.72 -5.06 6.06
C PHE A 61 -0.99 -6.40 6.21
N PRO A 62 -1.66 -7.54 6.47
CA PRO A 62 -0.99 -8.85 6.53
C PRO A 62 -0.37 -9.27 5.20
N GLY A 63 -0.97 -8.89 4.07
CA GLY A 63 -0.35 -9.06 2.75
C GLY A 63 1.00 -8.35 2.67
N THR A 64 1.06 -7.06 3.04
CA THR A 64 2.32 -6.31 3.09
C THR A 64 3.32 -6.92 4.06
N VAL A 65 2.88 -7.34 5.26
CA VAL A 65 3.74 -8.00 6.26
C VAL A 65 4.32 -9.30 5.70
N ALA A 66 3.54 -10.12 4.97
CA ALA A 66 4.03 -11.32 4.30
C ALA A 66 5.11 -10.98 3.25
N PHE A 67 4.91 -9.93 2.45
CA PHE A 67 5.95 -9.45 1.53
C PHE A 67 7.21 -9.00 2.26
N ARG A 68 7.09 -8.26 3.36
CA ARG A 68 8.25 -7.85 4.18
C ARG A 68 9.00 -9.05 4.78
N ILE A 69 8.31 -10.12 5.16
CA ILE A 69 8.95 -11.38 5.61
C ILE A 69 9.76 -11.98 4.46
N SER A 70 9.19 -12.03 3.26
CA SER A 70 9.90 -12.51 2.06
C SER A 70 11.13 -11.66 1.75
N GLU A 71 11.00 -10.32 1.74
CA GLU A 71 12.13 -9.41 1.57
C GLU A 71 13.23 -9.64 2.62
N ALA A 72 12.85 -9.92 3.87
CA ALA A 72 13.77 -10.24 4.95
C ALA A 72 14.50 -11.57 4.73
N MET A 73 13.82 -12.60 4.22
CA MET A 73 14.44 -13.90 3.92
C MET A 73 15.47 -13.79 2.80
N PHE A 74 15.17 -13.00 1.76
CA PHE A 74 15.97 -12.93 0.53
C PHE A 74 17.02 -11.82 0.48
N GLY A 75 17.17 -10.98 1.52
CA GLY A 75 18.19 -9.92 1.49
C GLY A 75 17.70 -8.55 1.03
N PHE A 76 16.46 -8.45 0.55
CA PHE A 76 15.95 -7.25 -0.12
C PHE A 76 15.47 -6.13 0.81
N ALA A 77 15.45 -6.36 2.13
CA ALA A 77 15.19 -5.29 3.08
C ALA A 77 16.26 -4.17 2.97
N PRO A 78 15.86 -2.88 2.96
CA PRO A 78 16.78 -1.75 2.82
C PRO A 78 17.92 -1.79 3.86
N PRO A 79 19.16 -1.43 3.49
CA PRO A 79 20.28 -1.38 4.43
C PRO A 79 19.98 -0.55 5.68
N ALA A 80 19.40 0.65 5.50
CA ALA A 80 19.04 1.54 6.60
C ALA A 80 18.05 0.92 7.61
N ALA A 81 17.13 0.07 7.14
CA ALA A 81 16.21 -0.66 8.01
C ALA A 81 16.93 -1.75 8.81
N LYS A 82 17.95 -2.41 8.23
CA LYS A 82 18.70 -3.51 8.88
C LYS A 82 19.68 -3.02 9.96
N LYS A 83 20.10 -1.75 9.90
CA LYS A 83 21.09 -1.14 10.81
C LYS A 83 20.79 -1.34 12.30
N SER A 84 19.51 -1.32 12.70
CA SER A 84 19.11 -1.57 14.07
C SER A 84 17.70 -2.17 14.15
N MET A 85 17.41 -2.86 15.25
CA MET A 85 16.07 -3.37 15.55
C MET A 85 15.00 -2.28 15.46
N LYS A 86 15.30 -1.08 15.98
CA LYS A 86 14.37 0.06 15.97
C LYS A 86 14.06 0.54 14.55
N ASN A 87 15.08 0.65 13.70
CA ASN A 87 14.90 1.04 12.31
C ASN A 87 14.08 -0.01 11.56
N TYR A 88 14.35 -1.29 11.84
CA TYR A 88 13.61 -2.39 11.26
C TYR A 88 12.14 -2.38 11.67
N VAL A 89 11.85 -2.20 12.96
CA VAL A 89 10.47 -2.05 13.48
C VAL A 89 9.77 -0.86 12.83
N THR A 90 10.47 0.27 12.65
CA THR A 90 9.90 1.47 12.02
C THR A 90 9.53 1.21 10.56
N TYR A 91 10.43 0.59 9.80
CA TYR A 91 10.21 0.20 8.40
C TYR A 91 9.09 -0.82 8.26
N TYR A 92 9.08 -1.85 9.11
CA TYR A 92 8.19 -2.99 9.00
C TYR A 92 6.77 -2.70 9.51
N ALA A 93 6.64 -1.88 10.55
CA ALA A 93 5.33 -1.54 11.13
C ALA A 93 4.52 -0.58 10.24
N SER A 94 5.16 0.03 9.24
CA SER A 94 4.53 0.98 8.34
C SER A 94 4.01 0.29 7.07
N LEU A 95 2.75 0.53 6.74
CA LEU A 95 2.19 0.14 5.44
C LEU A 95 2.74 1.03 4.32
N MET A 96 3.09 2.29 4.65
CA MET A 96 3.73 3.24 3.75
C MET A 96 5.24 3.18 3.94
N GLU A 97 6.03 3.47 2.91
CA GLU A 97 7.49 3.40 3.04
C GLU A 97 8.01 4.53 3.95
N ALA A 98 8.63 4.16 5.09
CA ALA A 98 9.29 5.12 5.97
C ALA A 98 10.50 5.73 5.25
N THR A 99 10.67 7.05 5.34
CA THR A 99 11.81 7.72 4.72
C THR A 99 13.03 7.63 5.62
N PHE A 100 14.14 7.15 5.07
CA PHE A 100 15.44 7.12 5.73
C PHE A 100 16.37 8.15 5.08
N ASP A 101 17.19 8.81 5.89
CA ASP A 101 18.23 9.70 5.39
C ASP A 101 19.35 8.85 4.74
N PRO A 102 19.76 9.12 3.48
CA PRO A 102 20.73 8.30 2.78
C PRO A 102 22.16 8.39 3.35
N LYS A 103 22.48 9.42 4.14
CA LYS A 103 23.80 9.61 4.75
C LYS A 103 23.86 9.01 6.14
N THR A 104 22.83 9.24 6.96
CA THR A 104 22.82 8.77 8.36
C THR A 104 22.16 7.41 8.53
N GLU A 105 21.39 6.95 7.54
CA GLU A 105 20.55 5.75 7.58
C GLU A 105 19.53 5.76 8.73
N GLU A 106 19.24 6.92 9.29
CA GLU A 106 18.24 7.10 10.34
C GLU A 106 16.87 7.48 9.77
N PRO A 107 15.76 7.11 10.43
CA PRO A 107 14.44 7.55 10.05
C PRO A 107 14.32 9.09 10.07
N VAL A 108 13.84 9.66 8.97
CA VAL A 108 13.60 11.11 8.88
C VAL A 108 12.40 11.47 9.74
N ARG A 109 12.64 12.33 10.75
CA ARG A 109 11.58 12.82 11.64
C ARG A 109 10.66 13.78 10.91
N ALA A 110 9.38 13.66 11.15
CA ALA A 110 8.39 14.60 10.66
C ALA A 110 8.41 15.87 11.49
N THR A 111 8.35 17.01 10.82
CA THR A 111 8.20 18.33 11.45
C THR A 111 6.73 18.64 11.71
N SER A 112 6.44 19.60 12.59
CA SER A 112 5.06 20.09 12.78
C SER A 112 4.46 20.62 11.48
N THR A 113 5.28 21.22 10.61
CA THR A 113 4.87 21.69 9.29
C THR A 113 4.45 20.52 8.40
N ASP A 114 5.21 19.43 8.37
CA ASP A 114 4.83 18.20 7.63
C ASP A 114 3.49 17.65 8.13
N MET A 115 3.27 17.65 9.45
CA MET A 115 2.02 17.18 10.06
C MET A 115 0.82 18.04 9.66
N ILE A 116 0.98 19.36 9.71
CA ILE A 116 -0.06 20.30 9.28
C ILE A 116 -0.38 20.07 7.80
N HIS A 117 0.63 19.93 6.94
CA HIS A 117 0.41 19.63 5.52
C HIS A 117 -0.30 18.30 5.30
N LEU A 118 0.05 17.24 6.04
CA LEU A 118 -0.65 15.96 5.93
C LEU A 118 -2.12 16.07 6.31
N ILE A 119 -2.44 16.82 7.37
CA ILE A 119 -3.84 17.08 7.78
C ILE A 119 -4.58 17.90 6.71
N LEU A 120 -3.96 18.99 6.24
CA LEU A 120 -4.53 19.87 5.22
C LEU A 120 -4.65 19.19 3.86
N ASP A 121 -3.84 18.18 3.55
CA ASP A 121 -3.98 17.37 2.34
C ASP A 121 -5.04 16.28 2.50
N PHE A 122 -5.19 15.73 3.72
CA PHE A 122 -6.11 14.62 4.02
C PHE A 122 -7.57 15.08 4.05
N LEU A 123 -7.88 16.16 4.77
CA LEU A 123 -9.27 16.61 4.96
C LEU A 123 -9.98 16.97 3.65
N PRO A 124 -9.40 17.77 2.73
CA PRO A 124 -10.03 18.04 1.43
C PRO A 124 -10.16 16.78 0.58
N SER A 125 -9.19 15.86 0.67
CA SER A 125 -9.27 14.59 -0.06
C SER A 125 -10.45 13.75 0.43
N ALA A 126 -10.72 13.73 1.74
CA ALA A 126 -11.87 13.06 2.33
C ALA A 126 -13.19 13.65 1.81
N LEU A 127 -13.29 14.98 1.80
CA LEU A 127 -14.47 15.71 1.31
C LEU A 127 -14.71 15.44 -0.17
N ILE A 128 -13.69 15.62 -1.01
CA ILE A 128 -13.77 15.37 -2.46
C ILE A 128 -14.19 13.93 -2.72
N LEU A 129 -13.54 12.96 -2.06
CA LEU A 129 -13.85 11.55 -2.25
C LEU A 129 -15.29 11.23 -1.85
N THR A 130 -15.76 11.75 -0.71
CA THR A 130 -17.14 11.58 -0.26
C THR A 130 -18.13 12.18 -1.24
N MET A 131 -17.86 13.37 -1.77
CA MET A 131 -18.68 14.00 -2.81
C MET A 131 -18.71 13.16 -4.08
N LEU A 132 -17.56 12.67 -4.55
CA LEU A 132 -17.48 11.84 -5.76
C LEU A 132 -18.25 10.53 -5.60
N PHE A 133 -18.11 9.83 -4.47
CA PHE A 133 -18.91 8.63 -4.19
C PHE A 133 -20.40 8.93 -4.09
N SER A 134 -20.78 10.04 -3.45
CA SER A 134 -22.18 10.44 -3.32
C SER A 134 -22.79 10.80 -4.67
N LEU A 135 -22.03 11.49 -5.52
CA LEU A 135 -22.44 11.82 -6.89
C LEU A 135 -22.54 10.55 -7.73
N ALA A 136 -21.59 9.62 -7.66
CA ALA A 136 -21.61 8.42 -8.50
C ALA A 136 -22.62 7.34 -8.05
N SER A 137 -23.04 7.36 -6.78
CA SER A 137 -23.89 6.32 -6.17
C SER A 137 -25.27 6.14 -6.84
N PRO A 138 -26.03 7.20 -7.20
CA PRO A 138 -27.31 7.06 -7.91
C PRO A 138 -27.23 6.29 -9.23
N TRP A 139 -26.06 6.28 -9.87
CA TRP A 139 -25.81 5.59 -11.14
C TRP A 139 -25.09 4.24 -10.98
N GLY A 140 -24.99 3.73 -9.75
CA GLY A 140 -24.24 2.50 -9.49
C GLY A 140 -22.79 2.57 -9.94
N TYR A 141 -22.19 3.77 -9.93
CA TYR A 141 -20.82 4.04 -10.40
C TYR A 141 -20.60 3.85 -11.92
N ALA A 142 -21.66 3.73 -12.71
CA ALA A 142 -21.61 3.56 -14.17
C ALA A 142 -22.67 4.47 -14.86
N PRO A 143 -22.44 5.79 -14.95
CA PRO A 143 -23.45 6.74 -15.43
C PRO A 143 -23.78 6.63 -16.92
N ASN A 144 -22.92 6.00 -17.73
CA ASN A 144 -23.17 5.84 -19.16
C ASN A 144 -23.80 4.47 -19.43
N VAL A 145 -24.88 4.45 -20.21
CA VAL A 145 -25.50 3.21 -20.67
C VAL A 145 -24.56 2.49 -21.64
N THR A 146 -24.37 1.19 -21.42
CA THR A 146 -23.57 0.31 -22.28
C THR A 146 -24.43 -0.81 -22.84
N SER A 147 -24.07 -1.33 -24.02
CA SER A 147 -24.80 -2.43 -24.66
C SER A 147 -24.58 -3.78 -23.98
N ALA A 148 -23.45 -3.94 -23.30
CA ALA A 148 -23.10 -5.12 -22.56
C ALA A 148 -23.03 -4.82 -21.05
N ASP A 149 -23.39 -5.83 -20.25
CA ASP A 149 -23.29 -5.77 -18.80
C ASP A 149 -21.81 -5.72 -18.37
N ALA A 150 -21.48 -4.89 -17.38
CA ALA A 150 -20.11 -4.67 -16.91
C ALA A 150 -19.46 -5.93 -16.31
N HIS A 151 -20.27 -6.92 -15.91
CA HIS A 151 -19.82 -8.19 -15.35
C HIS A 151 -19.86 -9.35 -16.36
N SER A 152 -20.24 -9.09 -17.61
CA SER A 152 -20.17 -10.10 -18.66
C SER A 152 -18.70 -10.40 -19.01
N MET A 153 -18.42 -11.66 -19.39
CA MET A 153 -17.14 -12.03 -20.01
C MET A 153 -17.25 -12.04 -21.54
N ASP A 154 -18.47 -11.97 -22.07
CA ASP A 154 -18.79 -12.03 -23.50
C ASP A 154 -18.92 -10.61 -24.05
N HIS A 155 -17.78 -9.94 -24.22
CA HIS A 155 -17.71 -8.62 -24.84
C HIS A 155 -17.06 -8.70 -26.22
N THR A 156 -17.69 -8.08 -27.21
CA THR A 156 -17.01 -7.81 -28.48
C THR A 156 -16.01 -6.65 -28.30
N LEU A 157 -14.99 -6.59 -29.16
CA LEU A 157 -14.03 -5.47 -29.13
C LEU A 157 -14.72 -4.11 -29.31
N GLY A 158 -15.76 -4.04 -30.15
CA GLY A 158 -16.52 -2.80 -30.35
C GLY A 158 -17.21 -2.31 -29.08
N GLU A 159 -17.65 -3.22 -28.22
CA GLU A 159 -18.28 -2.87 -26.95
C GLU A 159 -17.25 -2.38 -25.93
N ILE A 160 -16.12 -3.08 -25.82
CA ILE A 160 -15.01 -2.68 -24.94
C ILE A 160 -14.54 -1.25 -25.24
N PHE A 161 -14.46 -0.90 -26.52
CA PHE A 161 -14.04 0.43 -26.99
C PHE A 161 -15.20 1.40 -27.23
N SER A 162 -16.43 1.06 -26.84
CA SER A 162 -17.54 1.99 -26.92
C SER A 162 -17.33 3.17 -25.96
N ALA A 163 -17.78 4.36 -26.36
CA ALA A 163 -17.58 5.57 -25.55
C ALA A 163 -18.16 5.44 -24.14
N GLY A 164 -19.31 4.76 -23.99
CA GLY A 164 -19.94 4.51 -22.68
C GLY A 164 -19.07 3.65 -21.77
N HIS A 165 -18.54 2.53 -22.27
CA HIS A 165 -17.64 1.66 -21.50
C HIS A 165 -16.34 2.37 -21.14
N LEU A 166 -15.73 3.09 -22.08
CA LEU A 166 -14.50 3.86 -21.82
C LEU A 166 -14.71 4.95 -20.77
N MET A 167 -15.84 5.66 -20.81
CA MET A 167 -16.17 6.69 -19.82
C MET A 167 -16.43 6.09 -18.43
N ASN A 168 -17.18 4.99 -18.35
CA ASN A 168 -17.41 4.31 -17.07
C ASN A 168 -16.10 3.76 -16.48
N ASN A 169 -15.23 3.17 -17.32
CA ASN A 169 -13.90 2.71 -16.91
C ASN A 169 -13.02 3.86 -16.42
N PHE A 170 -13.06 5.01 -17.10
CA PHE A 170 -12.34 6.20 -16.68
C PHE A 170 -12.81 6.70 -15.31
N ILE A 171 -14.13 6.76 -15.08
CA ILE A 171 -14.72 7.14 -13.79
C ILE A 171 -14.30 6.16 -12.69
N ALA A 172 -14.39 4.85 -12.95
CA ALA A 172 -13.97 3.83 -12.02
C ALA A 172 -12.47 3.95 -11.67
N ALA A 173 -11.60 4.15 -12.67
CA ALA A 173 -10.18 4.37 -12.48
C ALA A 173 -9.88 5.65 -11.68
N ALA A 174 -10.60 6.74 -11.96
CA ALA A 174 -10.48 7.98 -11.19
C ALA A 174 -10.89 7.78 -9.73
N LEU A 175 -12.04 7.14 -9.48
CA LEU A 175 -12.51 6.81 -8.12
C LEU A 175 -11.52 5.92 -7.37
N LEU A 176 -10.97 4.91 -8.03
CA LEU A 176 -9.91 4.06 -7.46
C LEU A 176 -8.66 4.88 -7.11
N SER A 177 -8.21 5.73 -8.02
CA SER A 177 -7.05 6.60 -7.82
C SER A 177 -7.24 7.54 -6.63
N PHE A 178 -8.39 8.21 -6.53
CA PHE A 178 -8.72 9.08 -5.40
C PHE A 178 -8.85 8.28 -4.09
N SER A 179 -9.44 7.08 -4.14
CA SER A 179 -9.56 6.20 -2.97
C SER A 179 -8.20 5.76 -2.44
N LEU A 180 -7.29 5.35 -3.32
CA LEU A 180 -5.93 4.98 -2.96
C LEU A 180 -5.13 6.18 -2.44
N SER A 181 -5.29 7.35 -3.06
CA SER A 181 -4.65 8.59 -2.58
C SER A 181 -5.15 8.95 -1.17
N PHE A 182 -6.47 8.96 -0.95
CA PHE A 182 -7.06 9.20 0.37
C PHE A 182 -6.59 8.18 1.41
N GLY A 183 -6.67 6.89 1.09
CA GLY A 183 -6.24 5.81 1.98
C GLY A 183 -4.76 5.92 2.36
N SER A 184 -3.88 6.16 1.36
CA SER A 184 -2.45 6.32 1.64
C SER A 184 -2.14 7.54 2.50
N LYS A 185 -2.79 8.69 2.23
CA LYS A 185 -2.65 9.89 3.08
C LYS A 185 -3.10 9.63 4.51
N GLY A 186 -4.23 8.94 4.69
CA GLY A 186 -4.74 8.59 6.01
C GLY A 186 -3.81 7.68 6.78
N VAL A 187 -3.27 6.64 6.13
CA VAL A 187 -2.30 5.73 6.74
C VAL A 187 -0.98 6.43 7.04
N SER A 188 -0.48 7.26 6.12
CA SER A 188 0.70 8.12 6.35
C SER A 188 0.51 9.04 7.54
N LEU A 189 -0.62 9.75 7.63
CA LEU A 189 -0.93 10.66 8.73
C LEU A 189 -0.97 9.90 10.07
N LEU A 190 -1.67 8.76 10.12
CA LEU A 190 -1.76 7.94 11.32
C LEU A 190 -0.38 7.43 11.75
N PHE A 191 0.40 6.89 10.82
CA PHE A 191 1.75 6.42 11.10
C PHE A 191 2.65 7.55 11.62
N CYS A 192 2.58 8.72 10.97
CA CYS A 192 3.36 9.89 11.33
C CYS A 192 2.99 10.41 12.74
N LEU A 193 1.69 10.47 13.07
CA LEU A 193 1.21 10.83 14.42
C LEU A 193 1.74 9.89 15.49
N LEU A 194 1.78 8.60 15.19
CA LEU A 194 2.14 7.56 16.15
C LEU A 194 3.65 7.39 16.33
N THR A 195 4.44 7.69 15.31
CA THR A 195 5.90 7.40 15.31
C THR A 195 6.78 8.65 15.21
N GLY A 196 6.21 9.77 14.75
CA GLY A 196 6.95 10.98 14.39
C GLY A 196 7.89 10.79 13.20
N VAL A 197 7.66 9.78 12.35
CA VAL A 197 8.52 9.46 11.19
C VAL A 197 7.78 9.76 9.90
N ARG A 198 8.49 10.41 8.97
CA ARG A 198 7.97 10.76 7.65
C ARG A 198 7.86 9.53 6.76
N THR A 199 6.82 9.48 5.94
CA THR A 199 6.59 8.43 4.94
C THR A 199 6.63 8.98 3.52
N GLN A 200 7.00 8.14 2.55
CA GLN A 200 6.89 8.45 1.14
C GLN A 200 5.43 8.43 0.67
N ARG A 201 5.09 9.30 -0.29
CA ARG A 201 3.77 9.34 -0.93
C ARG A 201 3.62 8.14 -1.87
N MET A 202 2.57 7.34 -1.65
CA MET A 202 2.26 6.18 -2.49
C MET A 202 1.63 6.57 -3.84
N VAL A 203 0.74 7.57 -3.84
CA VAL A 203 0.00 8.02 -5.02
C VAL A 203 0.08 9.54 -5.14
N ASP A 204 0.54 10.05 -6.29
CA ASP A 204 0.74 11.48 -6.55
C ASP A 204 0.10 11.93 -7.87
N ASN A 205 -1.22 12.21 -7.80
CA ASN A 205 -2.07 12.64 -8.92
C ASN A 205 -1.74 11.97 -10.27
N PRO A 206 -1.73 10.62 -10.33
CA PRO A 206 -1.24 9.91 -11.50
C PRO A 206 -2.14 10.12 -12.72
N MET A 207 -3.44 10.30 -12.53
CA MET A 207 -4.38 10.45 -13.66
C MET A 207 -4.23 11.77 -14.41
N PHE A 208 -3.94 12.87 -13.71
CA PHE A 208 -4.00 14.21 -14.29
C PHE A 208 -2.65 14.94 -14.35
N ALA A 209 -1.65 14.49 -13.58
CA ALA A 209 -0.31 15.10 -13.58
C ALA A 209 0.74 14.29 -14.36
N SER A 210 0.41 13.08 -14.82
CA SER A 210 1.32 12.27 -15.64
C SER A 210 1.46 12.83 -17.04
N THR A 211 2.71 13.02 -17.49
CA THR A 211 3.03 13.46 -18.87
C THR A 211 3.36 12.31 -19.82
N SER A 212 3.55 11.09 -19.30
CA SER A 212 3.80 9.88 -20.07
C SER A 212 3.43 8.62 -19.27
N PRO A 213 3.27 7.46 -19.92
CA PRO A 213 3.08 6.18 -19.22
C PRO A 213 4.22 5.85 -18.25
N SER A 214 5.46 6.20 -18.59
CA SER A 214 6.62 6.00 -17.70
C SER A 214 6.54 6.85 -16.44
N ASP A 215 6.08 8.11 -16.55
CA ASP A 215 5.87 8.98 -15.39
C ASP A 215 4.74 8.48 -14.48
N PHE A 216 3.66 7.97 -15.09
CA PHE A 216 2.56 7.31 -14.38
C PHE A 216 3.07 6.14 -13.52
N TRP A 217 3.70 5.14 -14.15
CA TRP A 217 4.12 3.91 -13.46
C TRP A 217 5.37 4.08 -12.61
N GLY A 218 6.26 5.00 -12.95
CA GLY A 218 7.56 5.14 -12.30
C GLY A 218 7.59 6.09 -11.10
N ARG A 219 6.67 7.06 -11.04
CA ARG A 219 6.77 8.16 -10.08
C ARG A 219 5.47 8.52 -9.36
N ARG A 220 4.31 8.20 -9.94
CA ARG A 220 3.03 8.74 -9.45
C ARG A 220 2.04 7.69 -9.00
N TRP A 221 2.00 6.54 -9.67
CA TRP A 221 1.13 5.43 -9.31
C TRP A 221 1.85 4.41 -8.45
N ASN A 222 1.33 4.18 -7.25
CA ASN A 222 1.76 3.11 -6.35
C ASN A 222 3.29 2.98 -6.25
N THR A 223 3.93 4.08 -5.86
CA THR A 223 5.39 4.19 -5.77
C THR A 223 6.02 3.16 -4.83
N LEU A 224 5.23 2.65 -3.86
CA LEU A 224 5.62 1.58 -2.96
C LEU A 224 5.88 0.26 -3.70
N ILE A 225 4.96 -0.17 -4.57
CA ILE A 225 5.18 -1.36 -5.40
C ILE A 225 6.33 -1.12 -6.38
N HIS A 226 6.39 0.06 -6.99
CA HIS A 226 7.48 0.39 -7.90
C HIS A 226 8.85 0.34 -7.19
N GLY A 227 8.95 0.86 -5.96
CA GLY A 227 10.15 0.75 -5.12
C GLY A 227 10.55 -0.69 -4.85
N ALA A 228 9.59 -1.52 -4.42
CA ALA A 228 9.82 -2.94 -4.17
C ALA A 228 10.29 -3.70 -5.41
N LEU A 229 9.67 -3.47 -6.56
CA LEU A 229 10.06 -4.07 -7.84
C LEU A 229 11.45 -3.61 -8.28
N LYS A 230 11.76 -2.31 -8.14
CA LYS A 230 13.06 -1.76 -8.53
C LYS A 230 14.20 -2.35 -7.70
N VAL A 231 14.01 -2.47 -6.38
CA VAL A 231 15.00 -3.08 -5.49
C VAL A 231 15.20 -4.57 -5.80
N SER A 232 14.10 -5.27 -6.09
CA SER A 232 14.16 -6.73 -6.34
C SER A 232 14.78 -7.08 -7.68
N PHE A 233 14.46 -6.34 -8.75
CA PHE A 233 14.83 -6.71 -10.12
C PHE A 233 16.02 -5.92 -10.70
N VAL A 234 16.21 -4.66 -10.32
CA VAL A 234 17.18 -3.77 -11.00
C VAL A 234 18.50 -3.67 -10.25
N SER A 235 18.49 -3.62 -8.92
CA SER A 235 19.72 -3.50 -8.12
C SER A 235 20.50 -4.80 -7.92
N ASN A 236 19.96 -5.96 -8.32
CA ASN A 236 20.65 -7.26 -8.25
C ASN A 236 21.33 -7.68 -9.56
N VAL A 237 21.43 -6.79 -10.55
CA VAL A 237 22.11 -7.04 -11.84
C VAL A 237 23.51 -6.39 -11.87
N GLY A 238 24.10 -6.14 -10.70
CA GLY A 238 25.44 -5.57 -10.54
C GLY A 238 26.35 -6.50 -9.76
#